data_AF-A0A819FM03-F1
#
_entry.id   AF-A0A819FM03-F1
#
_cell.length_a   1.000
_cell.length_b   1.000
_cell.length_c   1.000
_cell.angle_alpha   90.00
_cell.angle_beta   90.00
_cell.angle_gamma   90.00
#
_symmetry.space_group_name_H-M   'P 1'
#
loop_
_entity.id
_entity.type
_entity.pdbx_description
1 polymer ?
#
loop_
_entity_poly.entity_id
_entity_poly.type
_entity_poly.pdbx_seq_one_letter_code
_entity_poly.pdbx_strand_id
1 'polypeptide(L)'
;MRATCLMFCTSITNGQEYDFIVVGVGSGGSIMAARLSEADKNWTVLALDRGSPRDPNQPDIIGGDLSGLHDPNYFSIPQKYLLGRLVRNPAYYGIGGTAMINGMVTIAPSRHLLDQLWPTGWKWDDLFPYMIKMQNHYCYYLPSSLT
;
A
#
# COMPACT_ATOMS: atom_id res chain seq x y z
N MET A 1 22.04 -7.78 11.35
CA MET A 1 21.43 -6.91 10.33
C MET A 1 20.33 -6.13 11.04
N ARG A 2 20.62 -4.91 11.55
CA ARG A 2 19.66 -4.11 12.34
C ARG A 2 18.94 -3.16 11.40
N ALA A 3 17.71 -3.51 11.00
CA ALA A 3 16.79 -2.55 10.42
C ALA A 3 16.28 -1.69 11.58
N THR A 4 16.80 -0.49 11.72
CA THR A 4 16.38 0.43 12.78
C THR A 4 15.12 1.16 12.30
N CYS A 5 13.99 0.67 12.83
CA CYS A 5 12.77 1.41 13.15
C CYS A 5 11.99 2.05 11.99
N LEU A 6 10.90 1.37 11.59
CA LEU A 6 9.62 2.02 11.33
C LEU A 6 9.26 2.86 12.56
N MET A 7 9.70 4.13 12.61
CA MET A 7 9.16 5.07 13.59
C MET A 7 7.72 5.40 13.17
N PHE A 8 6.78 4.62 13.68
CA PHE A 8 5.39 5.06 13.81
C PHE A 8 5.39 6.24 14.77
N CYS A 9 5.49 7.43 14.21
CA CYS A 9 5.60 8.66 14.96
C CYS A 9 4.27 8.94 15.67
N THR A 10 4.13 8.54 16.92
CA THR A 10 3.01 8.93 17.78
C THR A 10 3.10 10.40 18.21
N SER A 11 4.23 11.06 17.97
CA SER A 11 4.42 12.51 18.12
C SER A 11 5.52 13.04 17.19
N ILE A 12 5.14 13.81 16.17
CA ILE A 12 6.11 14.58 15.36
C ILE A 12 6.75 15.60 16.31
N THR A 13 8.05 15.45 16.59
CA THR A 13 8.74 16.46 17.41
C THR A 13 9.07 17.67 16.54
N ASN A 14 8.71 18.85 17.03
CA ASN A 14 8.92 20.09 16.30
C ASN A 14 10.43 20.31 16.09
N GLY A 15 10.88 20.45 14.84
CA GLY A 15 12.28 20.70 14.49
C GLY A 15 13.12 19.47 14.08
N GLN A 16 12.52 18.28 13.88
CA GLN A 16 13.20 17.18 13.20
C GLN A 16 13.13 17.34 11.68
N GLU A 17 14.28 17.21 11.02
CA GLU A 17 14.41 17.19 9.56
C GLU A 17 14.47 15.74 9.06
N TYR A 18 13.89 15.50 7.88
CA TYR A 18 13.91 14.22 7.19
C TYR A 18 14.28 14.43 5.73
N ASP A 19 15.09 13.54 5.17
CA ASP A 19 15.42 13.56 3.73
C ASP A 19 14.18 13.25 2.88
N PHE A 20 13.31 12.37 3.37
CA PHE A 20 12.08 12.00 2.70
C PHE A 20 10.90 11.94 3.67
N ILE A 21 9.75 12.44 3.21
CA ILE A 21 8.46 12.29 3.89
C ILE A 21 7.51 11.55 2.95
N VAL A 22 7.11 10.34 3.35
CA VAL A 22 6.11 9.53 2.65
C VAL A 22 4.77 9.70 3.33
N VAL A 23 3.80 10.29 2.63
CA VAL A 23 2.45 10.53 3.14
C VAL A 23 1.50 9.44 2.65
N GLY A 24 0.92 8.70 3.59
CA GLY A 24 0.09 7.52 3.37
C GLY A 24 0.94 6.25 3.31
N VAL A 25 0.72 5.33 4.25
CA VAL A 25 1.43 4.04 4.37
C VAL A 25 0.53 2.92 3.85
N GLY A 26 -0.08 3.15 2.68
CA GLY A 26 -0.83 2.14 1.92
C GLY A 26 0.07 1.21 1.12
N SER A 27 -0.48 0.56 0.08
CA SER A 27 0.26 -0.40 -0.77
C SER A 27 1.51 0.22 -1.43
N GLY A 28 1.39 1.43 -1.98
CA GLY A 28 2.52 2.13 -2.60
C GLY A 28 3.47 2.75 -1.56
N GLY A 29 2.92 3.46 -0.57
CA GLY A 29 3.71 4.20 0.41
C GLY A 29 4.54 3.31 1.33
N SER A 30 4.00 2.16 1.75
CA SER A 30 4.77 1.18 2.54
C SER A 30 6.01 0.70 1.79
N ILE A 31 5.86 0.37 0.49
CA ILE A 31 6.97 -0.07 -0.35
C ILE A 31 7.95 1.08 -0.57
N MET A 32 7.46 2.29 -0.85
CA MET A 32 8.32 3.45 -1.08
C MET A 32 9.18 3.77 0.14
N ALA A 33 8.58 3.84 1.34
CA ALA A 33 9.31 4.08 2.58
C ALA A 33 10.39 3.01 2.80
N ALA A 34 10.04 1.73 2.64
CA ALA A 34 11.00 0.63 2.78
C ALA A 34 12.16 0.74 1.77
N ARG A 35 11.87 1.01 0.49
CA ARG A 35 12.91 1.12 -0.55
C ARG A 35 13.82 2.32 -0.37
N LEU A 36 13.30 3.46 0.09
CA LEU A 36 14.12 4.62 0.41
C LEU A 36 15.06 4.33 1.59
N SER A 37 14.55 3.69 2.65
CA SER A 37 15.38 3.30 3.80
C SER A 37 16.43 2.23 3.47
N GLU A 38 16.16 1.37 2.48
CA GLU A 38 17.12 0.37 2.00
C GLU A 38 18.19 0.95 1.07
N ALA A 39 17.85 1.98 0.30
CA ALA A 39 18.71 2.55 -0.74
C ALA A 39 19.96 3.23 -0.16
N ASP A 40 19.81 3.98 0.93
CA ASP A 40 20.91 4.58 1.67
C ASP A 40 20.58 4.62 3.16
N LYS A 41 21.51 4.11 3.99
CA LYS A 41 21.37 4.09 5.45
C LYS A 41 21.54 5.47 6.09
N ASN A 42 22.06 6.44 5.36
CA ASN A 42 22.19 7.81 5.83
C ASN A 42 20.90 8.61 5.61
N TRP A 43 19.98 8.13 4.77
CA TRP A 43 18.70 8.79 4.57
C TRP A 43 17.75 8.56 5.74
N THR A 44 17.16 9.65 6.19
CA THR A 44 16.09 9.68 7.17
C THR A 44 14.75 9.74 6.46
N VAL A 45 13.89 8.74 6.73
CA VAL A 45 12.59 8.59 6.07
C VAL A 45 11.49 8.64 7.12
N LEU A 46 10.62 9.63 7.01
CA LEU A 46 9.40 9.72 7.80
C LEU A 46 8.24 9.14 7.01
N ALA A 47 7.54 8.15 7.58
CA ALA A 47 6.31 7.61 7.01
C ALA A 47 5.11 8.05 7.87
N LEU A 48 4.15 8.73 7.25
CA LEU A 48 2.97 9.27 7.92
C LEU A 48 1.71 8.55 7.46
N ASP A 49 0.91 8.06 8.40
CA ASP A 49 -0.44 7.59 8.13
C ASP A 49 -1.41 8.14 9.18
N ARG A 50 -2.69 8.22 8.83
CA ARG A 50 -3.76 8.67 9.73
C ARG A 50 -4.32 7.56 10.62
N GLY A 51 -4.02 6.30 10.33
CA GLY A 51 -4.45 5.17 11.17
C GLY A 51 -3.42 4.76 12.22
N SER A 52 -3.90 4.06 13.24
CA SER A 52 -3.07 3.57 14.34
C SER A 52 -2.11 2.46 13.88
N PRO A 53 -0.96 2.29 14.57
CA PRO A 53 -0.12 1.11 14.44
C PRO A 53 -0.94 -0.18 14.59
N ARG A 54 -0.76 -1.11 13.66
CA ARG A 54 -1.40 -2.42 13.74
C ARG A 54 -0.65 -3.30 14.76
N ASP A 55 -1.38 -4.11 15.51
CA ASP A 55 -0.78 -5.23 16.24
C ASP A 55 -0.22 -6.25 15.22
N PRO A 56 1.09 -6.52 15.21
CA PRO A 56 1.70 -7.49 14.30
C PRO A 56 1.13 -8.92 14.46
N ASN A 57 0.45 -9.22 15.56
CA ASN A 57 -0.20 -10.52 15.80
C ASN A 57 -1.64 -10.59 15.29
N GLN A 58 -2.23 -9.47 14.85
CA GLN A 58 -3.56 -9.49 14.26
C GLN A 58 -3.47 -10.17 12.89
N PRO A 59 -4.32 -11.16 12.56
CA PRO A 59 -4.35 -11.77 11.23
C PRO A 59 -4.89 -10.77 10.19
N ASP A 60 -4.50 -10.95 8.93
CA ASP A 60 -5.09 -10.19 7.82
C ASP A 60 -6.56 -10.54 7.71
N ILE A 61 -7.42 -9.52 7.70
CA ILE A 61 -8.87 -9.73 7.69
C ILE A 61 -9.31 -9.98 6.25
N ILE A 62 -9.26 -11.25 5.85
CA ILE A 62 -9.72 -11.68 4.52
C ILE A 62 -11.23 -11.55 4.44
N GLY A 63 -11.72 -10.73 3.53
CA GLY A 63 -13.17 -10.52 3.35
C GLY A 63 -13.85 -9.87 4.55
N GLY A 64 -13.09 -9.13 5.36
CA GLY A 64 -13.56 -8.44 6.54
C GLY A 64 -14.64 -7.40 6.26
N ASP A 65 -15.37 -7.07 7.32
CA ASP A 65 -16.38 -6.02 7.35
C ASP A 65 -15.86 -4.76 6.65
N LEU A 66 -16.40 -4.47 5.47
CA LEU A 66 -16.05 -3.27 4.74
C LEU A 66 -16.44 -2.03 5.57
N SER A 67 -17.35 -2.15 6.53
CA SER A 67 -17.74 -1.12 7.49
C SER A 67 -17.03 -1.33 8.84
N GLY A 68 -15.79 -0.84 8.94
CA GLY A 68 -15.01 -0.89 10.18
C GLY A 68 -14.64 0.49 10.70
N LEU A 69 -14.02 0.54 11.89
CA LEU A 69 -13.47 1.76 12.50
C LEU A 69 -12.60 2.57 11.53
N HIS A 70 -11.90 1.85 10.64
CA HIS A 70 -10.96 2.37 9.64
C HIS A 70 -11.56 2.66 8.25
N ASP A 71 -12.90 2.63 8.11
CA ASP A 71 -13.58 2.99 6.86
C ASP A 71 -13.97 4.49 6.88
N PRO A 72 -13.44 5.30 5.94
CA PRO A 72 -13.84 6.71 5.83
C PRO A 72 -15.26 6.90 5.29
N ASN A 73 -15.96 5.82 4.91
CA ASN A 73 -17.33 5.85 4.39
C ASN A 73 -17.46 6.77 3.16
N TYR A 74 -16.61 6.57 2.16
CA TYR A 74 -16.72 7.32 0.92
C TYR A 74 -17.91 6.84 0.09
N PHE A 75 -18.68 7.81 -0.40
CA PHE A 75 -19.78 7.58 -1.34
C PHE A 75 -19.58 8.44 -2.57
N SER A 76 -19.99 7.93 -3.73
CA SER A 76 -20.16 8.74 -4.92
C SER A 76 -21.25 9.78 -4.71
N ILE A 77 -21.28 10.81 -5.56
CA ILE A 77 -22.50 11.61 -5.77
C ILE A 77 -23.65 10.74 -6.31
N PRO A 78 -24.91 11.21 -6.31
CA PRO A 78 -26.02 10.48 -6.94
C PRO A 78 -25.73 10.11 -8.39
N GLN A 79 -25.83 8.82 -8.70
CA GLN A 79 -25.49 8.31 -10.02
C GLN A 79 -26.71 8.29 -10.94
N LYS A 80 -26.67 9.09 -12.01
CA LYS A 80 -27.77 9.20 -13.01
C LYS A 80 -28.20 7.84 -13.55
N TYR A 81 -27.26 6.95 -13.84
CA TYR A 81 -27.51 5.64 -14.41
C TYR A 81 -27.77 4.54 -13.37
N LEU A 82 -27.84 4.90 -12.08
CA LEU A 82 -28.20 3.99 -10.99
C LEU A 82 -29.36 4.56 -10.16
N LEU A 83 -30.33 5.19 -10.82
CA LEU A 83 -31.55 5.71 -10.19
C LEU A 83 -31.27 6.68 -9.02
N GLY A 84 -30.20 7.48 -9.12
CA GLY A 84 -29.81 8.43 -8.08
C GLY A 84 -29.11 7.80 -6.86
N ARG A 85 -28.77 6.50 -6.92
CA ARG A 85 -28.07 5.81 -5.83
C ARG A 85 -26.69 6.44 -5.56
N LEU A 86 -26.35 6.53 -4.28
CA LEU A 86 -24.99 6.77 -3.81
C LEU A 86 -24.24 5.43 -3.77
N VAL A 87 -23.17 5.31 -4.55
CA VAL A 87 -22.35 4.09 -4.59
C VAL A 87 -21.29 4.18 -3.51
N ARG A 88 -21.24 3.18 -2.65
CA ARG A 88 -20.23 3.07 -1.61
C ARG A 88 -18.89 2.66 -2.21
N ASN A 89 -17.83 3.37 -1.83
CA ASN A 89 -16.44 3.13 -2.24
C ASN A 89 -15.60 2.83 -0.99
N PRO A 90 -15.51 1.55 -0.58
CA PRO A 90 -14.75 1.16 0.60
C PRO A 90 -13.29 1.56 0.44
N ALA A 91 -12.75 2.16 1.50
CA ALA A 91 -11.33 2.40 1.62
C ALA A 91 -10.90 2.06 3.05
N TYR A 92 -9.61 1.83 3.26
CA TYR A 92 -9.07 1.60 4.59
C TYR A 92 -8.04 2.67 4.90
N TYR A 93 -8.14 3.28 6.07
CA TYR A 93 -7.12 4.19 6.58
C TYR A 93 -6.32 3.58 7.72
N GLY A 94 -4.99 3.70 7.60
CA GLY A 94 -4.03 2.99 8.42
C GLY A 94 -3.00 2.26 7.57
N ILE A 95 -2.01 1.70 8.28
CA ILE A 95 -0.90 1.00 7.67
C ILE A 95 -1.41 -0.19 6.85
N GLY A 96 -0.87 -0.35 5.64
CA GLY A 96 -1.34 -1.29 4.64
C GLY A 96 -2.42 -0.70 3.71
N GLY A 97 -3.17 0.31 4.15
CA GLY A 97 -4.23 0.95 3.38
C GLY A 97 -5.27 -0.05 2.86
N THR A 98 -5.86 0.20 1.69
CA THR A 98 -6.91 -0.65 1.12
C THR A 98 -6.47 -2.09 0.84
N ALA A 99 -5.16 -2.40 0.81
CA ALA A 99 -4.71 -3.80 0.75
C ALA A 99 -5.18 -4.63 1.96
N MET A 100 -5.45 -3.99 3.11
CA MET A 100 -5.94 -4.67 4.32
C MET A 100 -7.37 -5.19 4.19
N ILE A 101 -8.14 -4.69 3.21
CA ILE A 101 -9.55 -5.05 3.00
C ILE A 101 -9.79 -5.59 1.57
N ASN A 102 -8.72 -5.94 0.85
CA ASN A 102 -8.83 -6.43 -0.52
C ASN A 102 -9.20 -7.93 -0.53
N GLY A 103 -9.55 -8.44 -1.71
CA GLY A 103 -9.82 -9.87 -1.91
C GLY A 103 -8.56 -10.75 -1.99
N MET A 104 -7.39 -10.22 -1.62
CA MET A 104 -6.06 -10.84 -1.80
C MET A 104 -5.74 -11.31 -3.22
N VAL A 105 -6.42 -10.77 -4.22
CA VAL A 105 -6.18 -11.10 -5.62
C VAL A 105 -5.12 -10.15 -6.18
N THR A 106 -4.02 -10.71 -6.65
CA THR A 106 -3.02 -9.97 -7.43
C THR A 106 -3.17 -10.34 -8.91
N ILE A 107 -3.39 -9.34 -9.77
CA ILE A 107 -3.56 -9.51 -11.21
C ILE A 107 -2.45 -8.74 -11.92
N ALA A 108 -1.69 -9.42 -12.78
CA ALA A 108 -0.72 -8.76 -13.64
C ALA A 108 -1.46 -8.00 -14.76
N PRO A 109 -1.01 -6.79 -15.14
CA PRO A 109 -1.60 -6.05 -16.25
C PRO A 109 -1.41 -6.80 -17.58
N SER A 110 -2.24 -6.50 -18.58
CA SER A 110 -2.03 -7.00 -19.93
C SER A 110 -0.85 -6.28 -20.60
N ARG A 111 0.10 -7.05 -21.15
CA ARG A 111 1.20 -6.51 -21.97
C ARG A 111 0.70 -5.55 -23.03
N HIS A 112 -0.30 -5.97 -23.79
CA HIS A 112 -0.85 -5.17 -24.88
C HIS A 112 -1.37 -3.82 -24.38
N LEU A 113 -2.06 -3.79 -23.24
CA LEU A 113 -2.58 -2.54 -22.67
C LEU A 113 -1.47 -1.63 -22.14
N LEU A 114 -0.43 -2.18 -21.49
CA LEU A 114 0.74 -1.39 -21.09
C LEU A 114 1.43 -0.79 -22.32
N ASP A 115 1.71 -1.63 -23.31
CA ASP A 115 2.46 -1.21 -24.49
C ASP A 115 1.69 -0.17 -25.32
N GLN A 116 0.35 -0.24 -25.34
CA GLN A 116 -0.50 0.70 -26.07
C GLN A 116 -0.79 1.99 -25.30
N LEU A 117 -1.13 1.91 -24.00
CA LEU A 117 -1.72 3.03 -23.26
C LEU A 117 -0.73 3.79 -22.37
N TRP A 118 0.37 3.17 -21.96
CA TRP A 118 1.32 3.79 -21.03
C TRP A 118 2.42 4.55 -21.76
N PRO A 119 3.04 5.57 -21.15
CA PRO A 119 4.14 6.31 -21.77
C PRO A 119 5.41 5.46 -21.91
N THR A 120 6.35 5.91 -22.75
CA THR A 120 7.70 5.34 -22.82
C THR A 120 8.37 5.36 -21.44
N GLY A 121 9.08 4.29 -21.07
CA GLY A 121 9.65 4.10 -19.74
C GLY A 121 8.69 3.46 -18.73
N TRP A 122 7.45 3.19 -19.13
CA TRP A 122 6.43 2.46 -18.36
C TRP A 122 5.77 1.36 -19.20
N LYS A 123 6.47 0.84 -20.21
CA LYS A 123 6.01 -0.26 -21.07
C LYS A 123 6.17 -1.60 -20.35
N TRP A 124 5.69 -2.68 -20.97
CA TRP A 124 5.79 -4.01 -20.36
C TRP A 124 7.22 -4.37 -19.97
N ASP A 125 8.18 -4.19 -20.88
CA ASP A 125 9.57 -4.58 -20.65
C ASP A 125 10.24 -3.71 -19.56
N ASP A 126 9.78 -2.46 -19.37
CA ASP A 126 10.24 -1.58 -18.29
C ASP A 126 9.73 -2.04 -16.91
N LEU A 127 8.48 -2.51 -16.85
CA LEU A 127 7.80 -2.84 -15.59
C LEU A 127 7.90 -4.31 -15.18
N PHE A 128 8.10 -5.22 -16.14
CA PHE A 128 8.10 -6.67 -15.91
C PHE A 128 9.08 -7.11 -14.81
N PRO A 129 10.33 -6.60 -14.73
CA PRO A 129 11.24 -6.93 -13.64
C PRO A 129 10.68 -6.59 -12.25
N TYR A 130 9.96 -5.47 -12.14
CA TYR A 130 9.33 -5.04 -10.88
C TYR A 130 8.10 -5.89 -10.54
N MET A 131 7.35 -6.36 -11.54
CA MET A 131 6.22 -7.28 -11.32
C MET A 131 6.70 -8.62 -10.72
N ILE A 132 7.79 -9.18 -11.25
CA ILE A 132 8.41 -10.40 -10.70
C ILE A 132 8.94 -10.15 -9.29
N LYS A 133 9.62 -9.02 -9.05
CA LYS A 133 10.11 -8.64 -7.72
C LYS A 133 8.96 -8.54 -6.70
N MET A 134 7.82 -8.00 -7.10
CA MET A 134 6.63 -7.89 -6.26
C MET A 134 6.04 -9.27 -5.94
N GLN A 135 5.91 -10.17 -6.93
CA GLN A 135 5.40 -11.53 -6.69
C GLN A 135 6.27 -12.30 -5.68
N ASN A 136 7.60 -12.23 -5.84
CA ASN A 136 8.52 -12.90 -4.93
C ASN A 136 8.47 -12.34 -3.51
N HIS A 137 8.12 -11.05 -3.34
CA HIS A 137 7.96 -10.44 -2.01
C HIS A 137 6.82 -11.10 -1.21
N TYR A 138 5.73 -11.53 -1.86
CA TYR A 138 4.64 -12.23 -1.20
C TYR A 138 5.01 -13.66 -0.79
N CYS A 139 5.86 -14.35 -1.56
CA CYS A 139 6.28 -15.71 -1.26
C CYS A 139 7.16 -15.83 0.00
N TYR A 140 7.83 -14.76 0.44
CA TYR A 140 8.62 -14.77 1.68
C TYR A 140 7.77 -14.89 2.96
N TYR A 141 6.46 -14.62 2.87
CA TYR A 141 5.54 -14.74 4.00
C TYR A 141 4.84 -16.11 4.09
N LEU A 142 5.01 -16.97 3.08
CA LEU A 142 4.54 -18.35 3.14
C LEU A 142 5.64 -19.24 3.74
N PRO A 143 5.30 -20.16 4.65
CA PRO A 143 6.24 -21.17 5.11
C PRO A 143 6.90 -21.88 3.93
N SER A 144 8.21 -22.13 4.01
CA SER A 144 8.96 -22.87 2.99
C SER A 144 8.44 -24.29 2.72
N SER A 145 7.51 -24.77 3.54
CA SER A 145 6.79 -26.04 3.33
C SER A 145 5.67 -25.95 2.28
N LEU A 146 5.35 -24.76 1.76
CA LEU A 146 4.24 -24.52 0.81
C LEU A 146 4.71 -24.02 -0.56
N THR A 147 6.02 -23.95 -0.81
CA THR A 147 6.66 -23.57 -2.07
C THR A 147 7.52 -24.70 -2.59
#